data_AF-A0A0H5SGI9-F1
#
_entry.id   AF-A0A0H5SGI9-F1
#
_cell.length_a   1.000
_cell.length_b   1.000
_cell.length_c   1.000
_cell.angle_alpha   90.00
_cell.angle_beta   90.00
_cell.angle_gamma   90.00
#
_symmetry.space_group_name_H-M   'P 1'
#
loop_
_entity.id
_entity.type
_entity.pdbx_description
1 polymer ?
#
loop_
_entity_poly.entity_id
_entity_poly.type
_entity_poly.pdbx_seq_one_letter_code
_entity_poly.pdbx_strand_id
1 'polypeptide(L)' 'MKGISNIYDVYDTIENKYLLQGVSAKETEKITGLPRNQVSRYAIDGILYKDRYRIVNKDDQKLMEEWNRVRIIINPKAKR' A
#
# COMPACT_ATOMS: atom_id res chain seq x y z
N MET A 1 5.03 4.24 21.25
CA MET A 1 4.95 4.45 19.79
C MET A 1 3.85 3.55 19.26
N LYS A 2 2.80 4.10 18.63
CA LYS A 2 1.77 3.26 17.98
C LYS A 2 2.47 2.52 16.83
N GLY A 3 2.53 1.19 16.91
CA GLY A 3 3.11 0.38 15.85
C GLY A 3 2.31 0.56 14.57
N ILE A 4 3.00 0.67 13.44
CA ILE A 4 2.40 0.66 12.10
C ILE A 4 1.47 -0.55 12.02
N SER A 5 0.22 -0.34 11.64
CA SER A 5 -0.73 -1.43 11.52
C SER A 5 -0.26 -2.40 10.43
N ASN A 6 -0.24 -3.69 10.76
CA ASN A 6 0.12 -4.76 9.83
C ASN A 6 -1.07 -5.15 8.95
N ILE A 7 -1.79 -4.13 8.45
CA ILE A 7 -2.98 -4.28 7.63
C ILE A 7 -2.67 -3.76 6.23
N TYR A 8 -2.95 -4.60 5.24
CA TYR A 8 -2.56 -4.39 3.85
C TYR A 8 -3.74 -4.58 2.90
N ASP A 9 -3.71 -3.81 1.81
CA ASP A 9 -4.53 -4.02 0.63
C ASP A 9 -3.65 -4.63 -0.47
N VAL A 10 -4.25 -5.47 -1.31
CA VAL A 10 -3.58 -6.05 -2.49
C VAL A 10 -4.38 -5.65 -3.72
N TYR A 11 -3.72 -4.92 -4.60
CA TYR A 11 -4.31 -4.45 -5.85
C TYR A 11 -3.64 -5.12 -7.04
N ASP A 12 -4.43 -5.68 -7.93
CA ASP A 12 -3.98 -6.23 -9.21
C ASP A 12 -3.95 -5.12 -10.26
N THR A 13 -2.75 -4.75 -10.72
CA THR A 13 -2.58 -3.66 -11.69
C THR A 13 -2.98 -4.05 -13.10
N ILE A 14 -3.05 -5.35 -13.42
CA ILE A 14 -3.46 -5.83 -14.74
C ILE A 14 -4.98 -5.93 -14.82
N GLU A 15 -5.60 -6.54 -13.81
CA GLU A 15 -7.06 -6.69 -13.74
C GLU A 15 -7.77 -5.45 -13.18
N ASN A 16 -7.00 -4.44 -12.74
CA ASN A 16 -7.47 -3.16 -12.24
C ASN A 16 -8.47 -3.29 -11.06
N LYS A 17 -8.23 -4.27 -10.17
CA LYS A 17 -9.15 -4.62 -9.06
C LYS A 17 -8.42 -4.93 -7.77
N TYR A 18 -9.10 -4.73 -6.63
CA TYR A 18 -8.59 -5.21 -5.35
C TYR A 18 -8.85 -6.70 -5.20
N LEU A 19 -7.79 -7.44 -4.85
CA LEU A 19 -7.87 -8.85 -4.48
C LEU A 19 -8.13 -9.02 -2.98
N LEU A 20 -7.58 -8.11 -2.18
CA LEU A 20 -7.73 -8.08 -0.73
C LEU A 20 -7.79 -6.63 -0.24
N GLN A 21 -8.59 -6.41 0.79
CA GLN A 21 -8.69 -5.11 1.46
C GLN A 21 -8.73 -5.31 2.96
N GLY A 22 -7.87 -4.58 3.68
CA GLY A 22 -7.88 -4.52 5.13
C GLY A 22 -7.45 -5.81 5.81
N VAL A 23 -6.52 -6.57 5.21
CA VAL A 23 -6.15 -7.90 5.71
C VAL A 23 -4.76 -7.95 6.31
N SER A 24 -4.50 -9.00 7.09
CA SER A 24 -3.18 -9.21 7.72
C SER A 24 -2.12 -9.64 6.70
N ALA A 25 -0.82 -9.44 7.02
CA ALA A 25 0.28 -9.95 6.20
C ALA A 25 0.21 -11.47 5.94
N LYS A 26 -0.35 -12.24 6.88
CA LYS A 26 -0.57 -13.68 6.75
C LYS A 26 -1.60 -14.02 5.67
N GLU A 27 -2.65 -13.22 5.54
CA GLU A 27 -3.66 -13.40 4.50
C GLU A 27 -3.14 -12.92 3.15
N THR A 28 -2.38 -11.82 3.13
CA THR A 28 -1.66 -11.36 1.93
C THR A 28 -0.75 -12.46 1.38
N GLU A 29 0.01 -13.15 2.25
CA GLU A 29 0.86 -14.28 1.88
C GLU A 29 0.07 -15.41 1.24
N LYS A 30 -1.08 -15.80 1.81
CA LYS A 30 -1.90 -16.89 1.25
C LYS A 30 -2.38 -16.62 -0.18
N ILE A 31 -2.71 -15.38 -0.51
CA ILE A 31 -3.25 -15.02 -1.84
C ILE A 31 -2.15 -14.76 -2.85
N THR A 32 -1.11 -14.03 -2.45
CA THR A 32 -0.06 -13.59 -3.40
C THR A 32 1.09 -14.59 -3.49
N GLY A 33 1.29 -15.41 -2.45
CA GLY A 33 2.49 -16.21 -2.23
C GLY A 33 3.70 -15.38 -1.80
N LEU A 34 3.53 -14.10 -1.47
CA LEU A 34 4.59 -13.24 -0.95
C LEU A 34 4.87 -13.61 0.51
N PRO A 35 6.12 -13.94 0.90
CA PRO A 35 6.43 -14.27 2.28
C PRO A 35 6.02 -13.15 3.25
N ARG A 36 5.36 -13.50 4.36
CA ARG A 36 4.79 -12.52 5.31
C ARG A 36 5.80 -11.48 5.82
N ASN A 37 7.08 -11.86 5.94
CA ASN A 37 8.16 -11.00 6.40
C ASN A 37 8.63 -9.99 5.35
N GLN A 38 8.20 -10.14 4.10
CA GLN A 38 8.49 -9.21 3.01
C GLN A 38 7.30 -8.32 2.64
N VAL A 39 6.07 -8.65 3.07
CA VAL A 39 4.85 -7.87 2.76
C VAL A 39 5.01 -6.39 3.13
N SER A 40 5.52 -6.09 4.32
CA SER A 40 5.76 -4.71 4.76
C SER A 40 6.77 -3.98 3.87
N ARG A 41 7.84 -4.67 3.45
CA ARG A 41 8.87 -4.08 2.60
C ARG A 41 8.31 -3.67 1.24
N TYR A 42 7.52 -4.53 0.61
CA TYR A 42 6.87 -4.19 -0.66
C TYR A 42 5.88 -3.02 -0.51
N ALA A 43 5.15 -2.97 0.61
CA ALA A 43 4.24 -1.87 0.88
C ALA A 43 4.98 -0.52 1.09
N ILE A 44 6.06 -0.53 1.87
CA ILE A 44 6.87 0.64 2.22
C ILE A 44 7.62 1.16 0.98
N ASP A 45 8.27 0.26 0.25
CA ASP A 45 9.09 0.61 -0.90
C ASP A 45 8.21 0.98 -2.12
N GLY A 46 6.90 0.66 -2.08
CA GLY A 46 5.95 0.94 -3.15
C GLY A 46 6.19 0.15 -4.45
N ILE A 47 6.96 -0.95 -4.37
CA ILE A 47 7.36 -1.78 -5.50
C ILE A 47 6.25 -2.79 -5.82
N LEU A 48 6.08 -3.13 -7.11
CA LEU A 48 5.16 -4.19 -7.53
C LEU A 48 5.76 -5.57 -7.27
N TYR A 49 4.98 -6.43 -6.63
CA TYR A 49 5.33 -7.85 -6.52
C TYR A 49 4.94 -8.61 -7.79
N LYS A 50 5.87 -9.41 -8.33
CA LYS A 50 5.73 -10.13 -9.61
C LYS A 50 5.29 -9.20 -10.76
N ASP A 51 5.72 -7.94 -10.73
CA ASP A 51 5.36 -6.91 -11.71
C ASP A 51 3.84 -6.72 -11.91
N ARG A 52 3.02 -7.13 -10.94
CA ARG A 52 1.54 -7.16 -11.06
C ARG A 52 0.81 -6.72 -9.81
N TYR A 53 1.28 -7.12 -8.63
CA TYR A 53 0.54 -6.89 -7.40
C TYR A 53 1.13 -5.71 -6.64
N ARG A 54 0.32 -4.67 -6.47
CA ARG A 54 0.65 -3.56 -5.58
C ARG A 54 0.16 -3.89 -4.19
N ILE A 55 1.10 -3.91 -3.24
CA ILE A 55 0.80 -4.04 -1.81
C ILE A 55 0.74 -2.63 -1.22
N VAL A 56 -0.32 -2.31 -0.49
CA VAL A 56 -0.50 -0.98 0.10
C VAL A 56 -0.70 -1.14 1.61
N ASN A 57 0.11 -0.45 2.40
CA ASN A 57 -0.13 -0.30 3.83
C ASN A 57 -1.13 0.86 4.04
N LYS A 58 -2.20 0.63 4.80
CA LYS A 58 -3.24 1.65 5.01
C LYS A 58 -2.75 2.88 5.77
N ASP A 59 -1.76 2.74 6.65
CA ASP A 59 -1.21 3.89 7.36
C ASP A 59 -0.34 4.74 6.43
N ASP A 60 0.44 4.12 5.54
CA ASP A 60 1.23 4.84 4.53
C ASP A 60 0.33 5.52 3.48
N GLN A 61 -0.79 4.90 3.12
CA GLN A 61 -1.77 5.53 2.25
C GLN A 61 -2.33 6.81 2.88
N LYS A 62 -2.70 6.77 4.16
CA LYS A 62 -3.18 7.96 4.88
C LYS A 62 -2.11 9.04 4.95
N LEU A 63 -0.86 8.67 5.22
CA LEU A 63 0.26 9.61 5.23
C LEU A 63 0.49 10.24 3.85
N MET A 64 0.42 9.47 2.76
CA MET A 64 0.51 10.01 1.39
C MET A 64 -0.68 10.92 1.05
N GLU A 65 -1.90 10.56 1.44
CA GLU A 65 -3.09 11.39 1.24
C GLU A 65 -3.00 12.71 2.01
N GLU A 66 -2.56 12.65 3.26
CA GLU A 66 -2.33 13.83 4.10
C GLU A 66 -1.20 14.71 3.53
N TRP A 67 -0.08 14.12 3.11
CA TRP A 67 0.99 14.84 2.44
C TRP A 67 0.53 15.49 1.14
N ASN A 68 -0.27 14.79 0.34
CA ASN A 68 -0.86 15.34 -0.89
C ASN A 68 -1.79 16.51 -0.59
N ARG A 69 -2.58 16.44 0.49
CA ARG A 69 -3.42 17.55 0.93
C ARG A 69 -2.57 18.76 1.35
N VAL A 70 -1.56 18.53 2.18
CA VAL A 70 -0.66 19.59 2.67
C VAL A 70 0.09 20.26 1.52
N ARG A 71 0.66 19.50 0.57
CA ARG A 71 1.40 20.10 -0.57
C ARG A 71 0.49 20.97 -1.45
N ILE A 72 -0.78 20.63 -1.61
CA ILE A 72 -1.75 21.43 -2.38
C ILE A 72 -2.10 22.72 -1.64
N ILE A 73 -2.21 22.67 -0.31
CA ILE A 73 -2.43 23.88 0.51
C ILE A 73 -1.22 24.81 0.41
N ILE A 74 0.00 24.27 0.51
CA ILE A 74 1.25 25.05 0.47
C ILE A 74 1.53 25.57 -0.95
N ASN A 75 1.27 24.76 -1.97
CA ASN A 75 1.45 25.12 -3.37
C ASN A 75 0.24 24.64 -4.20
N PRO A 76 -0.80 25.49 -4.34
CA PRO A 76 -2.01 25.16 -5.10
C PRO A 76 -1.77 24.84 -6.58
N LYS A 77 -0.59 25.20 -7.13
CA LYS A 77 -0.20 24.92 -8.51
C LYS A 77 0.55 23.60 -8.68
N ALA A 78 0.80 22.84 -7.61
CA ALA A 78 1.35 21.49 -7.69
C ALA A 78 0.33 20.56 -8.35
N LYS A 79 0.31 20.53 -9.69
CA LYS A 79 -0.56 19.64 -10.47
C LYS A 79 -0.12 18.17 -10.31
N ARG A 80 -1.11 17.29 -10.40
CA ARG A 80 -0.97 15.82 -10.47
C ARG A 80 -0.11 15.39 -11.64
#